data_AF-A0A6G0VV08-F1
#
_entry.id   AF-A0A6G0VV08-F1
#
_cell.length_a   1.000
_cell.length_b   1.000
_cell.length_c   1.000
_cell.angle_alpha   90.00
_cell.angle_beta   90.00
_cell.angle_gamma   90.00
#
_symmetry.space_group_name_H-M   'P 1'
#
loop_
_entity.id
_entity.type
_entity.pdbx_description
1 polymer ?
#
loop_
_entity_poly.entity_id
_entity_poly.type
_entity_poly.pdbx_seq_one_letter_code
_entity_poly.pdbx_strand_id
1 'polypeptide(L)'
;MFHVWLISLRGDIGWPARSPDLSMCDFFLWGYLKDKVFRHRPHTIEDLKQKITEEIEAIPVETCRKSYESFRDRLQQPSLGTENALYSATRFINYALDNNKKALAILVDLAKAFDTVDHLELLKIMPNFGIVSSSLNWFRSYFQNRRQMVRINGITGDKMYINCGVPQCSVLGPILCILSINSICSLDIEGLIVTYADDTCLLFSGDSWNE
;
A
#
# COMPACT_ATOMS: atom_id res chain seq x y z
N MET A 1 -21.57 -20.16 30.81
CA MET A 1 -21.22 -18.74 30.69
C MET A 1 -19.76 -18.63 31.09
N PHE A 2 -18.85 -18.55 30.12
CA PHE A 2 -17.42 -18.40 30.37
C PHE A 2 -16.93 -17.13 29.68
N HIS A 3 -16.38 -16.23 30.49
CA HIS A 3 -15.56 -15.11 30.06
C HIS A 3 -14.16 -15.60 29.71
N VAL A 4 -13.50 -14.80 28.86
CA VAL A 4 -12.05 -14.57 28.71
C VAL A 4 -11.53 -14.87 27.29
N TRP A 5 -10.94 -13.82 26.74
CA TRP A 5 -10.14 -13.76 25.52
C TRP A 5 -8.93 -14.68 25.61
N LEU A 6 -8.69 -15.50 24.59
CA LEU A 6 -7.42 -16.18 24.41
C LEU A 6 -6.78 -15.69 23.10
N ILE A 7 -5.87 -14.73 23.21
CA ILE A 7 -4.86 -14.45 22.18
C ILE A 7 -3.55 -15.01 22.74
N SER A 8 -2.97 -15.99 22.06
CA SER A 8 -1.69 -16.58 22.46
C SER A 8 -0.57 -15.54 22.30
N LEU A 9 0.08 -15.20 23.43
CA LEU A 9 1.19 -14.24 23.54
C LEU A 9 2.57 -14.92 23.48
N ARG A 10 2.66 -16.20 23.07
CA ARG A 10 3.90 -16.99 23.08
C ARG A 10 4.04 -17.95 21.90
N GLY A 11 3.96 -17.45 20.67
CA GLY A 11 4.58 -18.10 19.53
C GLY A 11 5.92 -17.43 19.24
N ASP A 12 6.93 -18.17 18.77
CA ASP A 12 8.25 -17.64 18.37
C ASP A 12 8.21 -16.75 17.11
N ILE A 13 7.04 -16.22 16.77
CA ILE A 13 6.79 -15.38 15.61
C ILE A 13 6.17 -14.09 16.12
N GLY A 14 6.97 -13.02 16.14
CA GLY A 14 6.47 -11.67 16.37
C GLY A 14 5.55 -11.28 15.22
N TRP A 15 4.23 -11.30 15.43
CA TRP A 15 3.27 -10.80 14.45
C TRP A 15 3.33 -9.26 14.45
N PRO A 16 3.60 -8.61 13.30
CA PRO A 16 3.64 -7.15 13.24
C PRO A 16 2.23 -6.57 13.45
N ALA A 17 2.16 -5.43 14.15
CA ALA A 17 0.90 -4.75 14.43
C ALA A 17 0.32 -4.16 13.13
N ARG A 18 -0.84 -4.68 12.70
CA ARG A 18 -1.71 -4.16 11.62
C ARG A 18 -1.01 -3.92 10.27
N SER A 19 -1.07 -4.94 9.42
CA SER A 19 -0.98 -4.81 7.96
C SER A 19 -2.14 -5.62 7.37
N PRO A 20 -3.16 -5.00 6.75
CA PRO A 20 -4.31 -5.74 6.24
C PRO A 20 -3.99 -6.60 5.00
N ASP A 21 -2.78 -6.51 4.45
CA ASP A 21 -2.44 -7.12 3.16
C ASP A 21 -1.36 -8.22 3.24
N LEU A 22 -1.03 -8.69 4.45
CA LEU A 22 -0.01 -9.73 4.64
C LEU A 22 -0.56 -11.07 5.13
N SER A 23 -1.78 -11.15 5.66
CA SER A 23 -2.27 -12.45 6.14
C SER A 23 -2.59 -13.37 4.94
N MET A 24 -2.20 -14.65 5.02
CA MET A 24 -2.60 -15.65 4.03
C MET A 24 -4.12 -15.73 3.88
N CYS A 25 -4.85 -15.33 4.93
CA CYS A 25 -6.31 -15.27 4.91
C CYS A 25 -6.81 -14.18 3.95
N ASP A 26 -6.25 -12.98 4.02
CA ASP A 26 -6.69 -11.83 3.23
C ASP A 26 -6.24 -11.91 1.77
N PHE A 27 -5.03 -12.41 1.52
CA PHE A 27 -4.48 -12.48 0.16
C PHE A 27 -5.00 -13.67 -0.67
N PHE A 28 -5.31 -14.78 -0.01
CA PHE A 28 -5.66 -16.03 -0.69
C PHE A 28 -6.97 -16.61 -0.17
N LEU A 29 -7.06 -16.93 1.11
CA LEU A 29 -8.16 -17.76 1.63
C LEU A 29 -9.54 -17.12 1.43
N TRP A 30 -9.69 -15.84 1.76
CA TRP A 30 -10.99 -15.17 1.66
C TRP A 30 -11.43 -14.98 0.22
N GLY A 31 -10.53 -14.60 -0.68
CA GLY A 31 -10.81 -14.52 -2.11
C GLY A 31 -11.18 -15.89 -2.69
N TYR A 32 -10.41 -16.92 -2.35
CA TYR A 32 -10.63 -18.31 -2.78
C TYR A 32 -11.98 -18.86 -2.30
N LEU A 33 -12.25 -18.76 -1.00
CA LEU A 33 -13.51 -19.22 -0.41
C LEU A 33 -14.70 -18.42 -0.94
N LYS A 34 -14.55 -17.10 -1.12
CA LYS A 34 -15.62 -16.28 -1.69
C LYS A 34 -15.95 -16.71 -3.11
N ASP A 35 -14.97 -16.97 -3.96
CA ASP A 35 -15.24 -17.45 -5.32
C ASP A 35 -15.90 -18.84 -5.32
N LYS A 36 -15.49 -19.76 -4.44
CA LYS A 36 -15.99 -21.14 -4.41
C LYS A 36 -17.36 -21.29 -3.74
N VAL A 37 -17.53 -20.70 -2.57
CA VAL A 37 -18.74 -20.80 -1.76
C VAL A 37 -19.90 -20.06 -2.42
N PHE A 38 -19.68 -18.87 -3.00
CA PHE A 38 -20.76 -18.09 -3.60
C PHE A 38 -21.19 -18.57 -5.00
N ARG A 39 -20.46 -19.48 -5.66
CA ARG A 39 -20.93 -20.15 -6.89
C ARG A 39 -22.23 -20.92 -6.69
N HIS A 40 -22.43 -21.47 -5.49
CA HIS A 40 -23.59 -22.28 -5.15
C HIS A 40 -24.72 -21.48 -4.49
N ARG A 41 -24.53 -20.16 -4.28
CA ARG A 41 -25.51 -19.22 -3.69
C ARG A 41 -26.21 -19.78 -2.43
N PRO A 42 -25.48 -19.97 -1.33
CA PRO A 42 -26.06 -20.51 -0.11
C PRO A 42 -27.21 -19.61 0.39
N HIS A 43 -28.32 -20.23 0.79
CA HIS A 43 -29.56 -19.54 1.15
C HIS A 43 -29.78 -19.43 2.67
N THR A 44 -28.95 -20.10 3.47
CA THR A 44 -29.01 -20.06 4.93
C THR A 44 -27.62 -19.93 5.55
N ILE A 45 -27.55 -19.47 6.79
CA ILE A 45 -26.28 -19.36 7.54
C ILE A 45 -25.67 -20.75 7.75
N GLU A 46 -26.48 -21.79 7.94
CA GLU A 46 -25.99 -23.15 8.18
C GLU A 46 -25.36 -23.76 6.92
N ASP A 47 -26.03 -23.58 5.78
CA ASP A 47 -25.50 -23.96 4.46
C ASP A 47 -24.21 -23.20 4.12
N LEU A 48 -24.16 -21.89 4.43
CA LEU A 48 -22.94 -21.09 4.27
C LEU A 48 -21.78 -21.65 5.11
N LYS A 49 -22.02 -21.97 6.39
CA LYS A 49 -21.00 -22.55 7.28
C LYS A 49 -20.53 -23.91 6.77
N GLN A 50 -21.47 -24.77 6.40
CA GLN A 50 -21.17 -26.10 5.88
C GLN A 50 -20.29 -26.00 4.62
N LYS A 51 -20.65 -25.13 3.68
CA LYS A 51 -19.88 -24.93 2.45
C LYS A 51 -18.49 -24.35 2.69
N ILE A 52 -18.36 -23.42 3.64
CA ILE A 52 -17.03 -22.92 4.04
C ILE A 52 -16.18 -24.07 4.59
N THR A 53 -16.73 -24.91 5.47
CA THR A 53 -16.00 -26.07 6.03
C THR A 53 -15.59 -27.06 4.94
N GLU A 54 -16.52 -27.46 4.07
CA GLU A 54 -16.25 -28.38 2.94
C GLU A 54 -15.15 -27.84 2.02
N GLU A 55 -15.21 -26.56 1.66
CA GLU A 55 -14.22 -25.94 0.78
C GLU A 55 -12.85 -25.76 1.46
N ILE A 56 -12.81 -25.51 2.78
CA ILE A 56 -11.57 -25.47 3.56
C ILE A 56 -10.93 -26.87 3.64
N GLU A 57 -11.72 -27.90 3.92
CA GLU A 57 -11.25 -29.29 3.96
C GLU A 57 -10.76 -29.78 2.59
N ALA A 58 -11.36 -29.27 1.51
CA ALA A 58 -10.98 -29.58 0.15
C ALA A 58 -9.70 -28.85 -0.32
N ILE A 59 -9.14 -27.90 0.45
CA ILE A 59 -7.90 -27.18 0.04
C ILE A 59 -6.72 -28.17 0.06
N PRO A 60 -6.07 -28.41 -1.08
CA PRO A 60 -4.90 -29.29 -1.11
C PRO A 60 -3.75 -28.70 -0.28
N VAL A 61 -3.04 -29.57 0.45
CA VAL A 61 -1.84 -29.20 1.23
C VAL A 61 -0.82 -28.44 0.36
N GLU A 62 -0.69 -28.83 -0.91
CA GLU A 62 0.19 -28.17 -1.88
C GLU A 62 -0.20 -26.71 -2.16
N THR A 63 -1.49 -26.39 -2.14
CA THR A 63 -2.00 -25.02 -2.29
C THR A 63 -1.69 -24.20 -1.03
N CYS A 64 -1.82 -24.80 0.15
CA CYS A 64 -1.40 -24.18 1.40
C CYS A 64 0.11 -23.91 1.42
N ARG A 65 0.92 -24.87 0.97
CA ARG A 65 2.38 -24.75 0.84
C ARG A 65 2.77 -23.61 -0.10
N LYS A 66 2.18 -23.55 -1.30
CA LYS A 66 2.42 -22.46 -2.27
C LYS A 66 1.99 -21.10 -1.73
N SER A 67 0.86 -21.02 -1.02
CA SER A 67 0.37 -19.78 -0.41
C SER A 67 1.32 -19.29 0.70
N TYR A 68 1.85 -20.22 1.49
CA TYR A 68 2.85 -19.95 2.52
C TYR A 68 4.19 -19.51 1.93
N GLU A 69 4.67 -20.19 0.88
CA GLU A 69 5.89 -19.80 0.17
C GLU A 69 5.74 -18.43 -0.48
N SER A 70 4.61 -18.17 -1.14
CA SER A 70 4.32 -16.86 -1.72
C SER A 70 4.21 -15.75 -0.66
N PHE A 71 3.69 -16.05 0.53
CA PHE A 71 3.72 -15.15 1.69
C PHE A 71 5.16 -14.91 2.18
N ARG A 72 5.97 -15.96 2.33
CA ARG A 72 7.38 -15.87 2.73
C ARG A 72 8.21 -15.07 1.73
N ASP A 73 7.98 -15.28 0.44
CA ASP A 73 8.66 -14.56 -0.62
C ASP A 73 8.23 -13.08 -0.64
N ARG A 74 6.95 -12.77 -0.35
CA ARG A 74 6.48 -11.38 -0.17
C ARG A 74 7.05 -10.70 1.08
N LEU A 75 7.33 -11.45 2.15
CA LEU A 75 8.07 -10.95 3.31
C LEU A 75 9.54 -10.65 2.98
N GLN A 76 10.12 -11.34 1.99
CA GLN A 76 11.50 -11.17 1.54
C GLN A 76 11.63 -10.17 0.37
N GLN A 77 10.53 -9.84 -0.32
CA GLN A 77 10.49 -8.78 -1.32
C GLN A 77 10.46 -7.41 -0.63
N PRO A 78 11.27 -6.43 -1.09
CA PRO A 78 11.15 -5.06 -0.62
C PRO A 78 9.83 -4.45 -1.14
N SER A 79 8.76 -4.60 -0.36
CA SER A 79 7.65 -3.65 -0.32
C SER A 79 7.17 -3.51 1.13
N LEU A 80 7.59 -2.41 1.79
CA LEU A 80 6.91 -1.10 1.89
C LEU A 80 5.84 -1.01 3.01
N GLY A 81 5.96 -1.80 4.09
CA GLY A 81 5.32 -1.51 5.38
C GLY A 81 6.08 -0.45 6.19
N THR A 82 5.42 0.17 7.17
CA THR A 82 6.06 1.17 8.07
C THR A 82 7.28 0.60 8.80
N GLU A 83 7.25 -0.67 9.20
CA GLU A 83 8.39 -1.33 9.84
C GLU A 83 9.62 -1.39 8.94
N ASN A 84 9.46 -1.73 7.66
CA ASN A 84 10.59 -1.79 6.72
C ASN A 84 11.14 -0.41 6.38
N ALA A 85 10.28 0.62 6.35
CA ALA A 85 10.72 2.01 6.22
C ALA A 85 11.56 2.42 7.44
N LEU A 86 11.08 2.16 8.65
CA LEU A 86 11.81 2.42 9.89
C LEU A 86 13.10 1.61 9.99
N TYR A 87 13.07 0.33 9.64
CA TYR A 87 14.24 -0.55 9.63
C TYR A 87 15.29 -0.04 8.64
N SER A 88 14.89 0.31 7.41
CA SER A 88 15.81 0.83 6.40
C SER A 88 16.49 2.12 6.87
N ALA A 89 15.71 3.05 7.43
CA ALA A 89 16.23 4.30 7.95
C ALA A 89 17.17 4.08 9.15
N THR A 90 16.73 3.28 10.12
CA THR A 90 17.51 2.96 11.33
C THR A 90 18.81 2.24 10.97
N ARG A 91 18.76 1.28 10.05
CA ARG A 91 19.94 0.54 9.57
C ARG A 91 20.93 1.47 8.89
N PHE A 92 20.47 2.37 8.04
CA PHE A 92 21.34 3.37 7.41
C PHE A 92 22.05 4.23 8.46
N ILE A 93 21.29 4.75 9.43
CA ILE A 93 21.83 5.61 10.50
C ILE A 93 22.86 4.83 11.34
N ASN A 94 22.52 3.64 11.81
CA ASN A 94 23.44 2.82 12.60
C ASN A 94 24.71 2.49 11.82
N TYR A 95 24.58 2.10 10.55
CA TYR A 95 25.75 1.81 9.70
C TYR A 95 26.67 3.03 9.55
N ALA A 96 26.11 4.23 9.35
CA ALA A 96 26.91 5.44 9.28
C ALA A 96 27.64 5.72 10.62
N LEU A 97 26.92 5.60 11.74
CA LEU A 97 27.49 5.82 13.08
C LEU A 97 28.59 4.81 13.43
N ASP A 98 28.39 3.52 13.12
CA ASP A 98 29.37 2.45 13.33
C ASP A 98 30.67 2.69 12.54
N ASN A 99 30.58 3.38 11.40
CA ASN A 99 31.71 3.78 10.57
C ASN A 99 32.27 5.17 10.93
N ASN A 100 31.93 5.73 12.10
CA ASN A 100 32.31 7.07 12.56
C ASN A 100 31.89 8.21 11.60
N LYS A 101 30.92 7.97 10.73
CA LYS A 101 30.34 9.00 9.84
C LYS A 101 29.24 9.78 10.55
N LYS A 102 29.00 10.99 10.07
CA LYS A 102 27.80 11.77 10.39
C LYS A 102 26.64 11.25 9.54
N ALA A 103 25.47 11.12 10.15
CA ALA A 103 24.23 10.76 9.46
C ALA A 103 23.29 11.97 9.47
N LEU A 104 22.70 12.26 8.32
CA LEU A 104 21.72 13.33 8.13
C LEU A 104 20.41 12.71 7.61
N ALA A 105 19.31 13.05 8.26
CA ALA A 105 17.96 12.69 7.82
C ALA A 105 17.18 13.96 7.48
N ILE A 106 16.69 14.06 6.25
CA ILE A 106 15.83 15.14 5.78
C ILE A 106 14.42 14.57 5.63
N LEU A 107 13.50 15.03 6.48
CA LEU A 107 12.10 14.65 6.46
C LEU A 107 11.34 15.64 5.57
N VAL A 108 10.70 15.12 4.52
CA VAL A 108 9.93 15.88 3.54
C VAL A 108 8.45 15.56 3.75
N ASP A 109 7.66 16.60 4.04
CA ASP A 109 6.22 16.54 4.19
C ASP A 109 5.55 17.15 2.95
N LEU A 110 4.76 16.34 2.22
CA LEU A 110 4.07 16.77 1.01
C LEU A 110 2.69 17.31 1.37
N ALA A 111 2.54 18.63 1.32
CA ALA A 111 1.27 19.28 1.61
C ALA A 111 0.15 18.78 0.69
N LYS A 112 -0.88 18.14 1.28
CA LYS A 112 -2.08 17.65 0.59
C LYS A 112 -1.77 16.73 -0.59
N ALA A 113 -0.93 15.72 -0.39
CA ALA A 113 -0.45 14.81 -1.43
C ALA A 113 -1.53 14.31 -2.41
N PHE A 114 -2.73 13.94 -1.92
CA PHE A 114 -3.83 13.53 -2.77
C PHE A 114 -4.41 14.67 -3.63
N ASP A 115 -4.46 15.89 -3.12
CA ASP A 115 -5.06 17.03 -3.78
C ASP A 115 -4.09 17.69 -4.79
N THR A 116 -2.79 17.41 -4.68
CA THR A 116 -1.72 18.05 -5.46
C THR A 116 -1.15 17.18 -6.58
N VAL A 117 -1.64 15.95 -6.78
CA VAL A 117 -1.16 15.06 -7.85
C VAL A 117 -1.36 15.71 -9.23
N ASP A 118 -0.29 16.00 -9.94
CA ASP A 118 -0.36 16.52 -11.31
C ASP A 118 -0.77 15.42 -12.29
N HIS A 119 -1.85 15.65 -13.05
CA HIS A 119 -2.38 14.64 -13.97
C HIS A 119 -1.47 14.40 -15.16
N LEU A 120 -0.76 15.43 -15.65
CA LEU A 120 0.12 15.31 -16.81
C LEU A 120 1.38 14.53 -16.44
N GLU A 121 2.02 14.84 -15.32
CA GLU A 121 3.18 14.10 -14.82
C GLU A 121 2.83 12.64 -14.52
N LEU A 122 1.68 12.39 -13.88
CA LEU A 122 1.22 11.03 -13.62
C LEU A 122 0.99 10.24 -14.92
N LEU A 123 0.36 10.84 -15.93
CA LEU A 123 0.16 10.23 -17.24
C LEU A 123 1.48 9.96 -18.00
N LYS A 124 2.53 10.77 -17.77
CA LYS A 124 3.86 10.57 -18.38
C LYS A 124 4.58 9.36 -17.81
N ILE A 125 4.43 9.08 -16.51
CA ILE A 125 5.12 7.96 -15.85
C ILE A 125 4.37 6.63 -15.96
N MET A 126 3.05 6.65 -16.17
CA MET A 126 2.21 5.44 -16.31
C MET A 126 2.74 4.37 -17.28
N PRO A 127 3.30 4.71 -18.46
CA PRO A 127 3.91 3.74 -19.37
C PRO A 127 5.06 2.93 -18.74
N ASN A 128 5.83 3.51 -17.81
CA ASN A 128 6.92 2.83 -17.11
C ASN A 128 6.41 1.69 -16.21
N PHE A 129 5.12 1.72 -15.86
CA PHE A 129 4.42 0.70 -15.09
C PHE A 129 3.61 -0.27 -15.97
N GLY A 130 3.79 -0.23 -17.29
CA GLY A 130 3.05 -1.07 -18.24
C GLY A 130 1.63 -0.58 -18.55
N ILE A 131 1.25 0.62 -18.09
CA ILE A 131 -0.05 1.23 -18.41
C ILE A 131 0.09 1.98 -19.75
N VAL A 132 -0.37 1.35 -20.83
CA VAL A 132 -0.18 1.83 -22.21
C VAL A 132 -1.47 1.75 -23.03
N SER A 133 -1.49 2.40 -24.20
CA SER A 133 -2.57 2.29 -25.19
C SER A 133 -3.97 2.57 -24.59
N SER A 134 -4.87 1.58 -24.60
CA SER A 134 -6.26 1.74 -24.15
C SER A 134 -6.38 2.05 -22.66
N SER A 135 -5.54 1.47 -21.80
CA SER A 135 -5.59 1.75 -20.36
C SER A 135 -5.08 3.16 -20.06
N LEU A 136 -4.03 3.61 -20.76
CA LEU A 136 -3.56 4.99 -20.66
C LEU A 136 -4.62 6.00 -21.15
N ASN A 137 -5.31 5.70 -22.25
CA ASN A 137 -6.42 6.52 -22.75
C ASN A 137 -7.61 6.55 -21.77
N TRP A 138 -7.87 5.44 -21.09
CA TRP A 138 -8.85 5.39 -20.02
C TRP A 138 -8.48 6.32 -18.86
N PHE A 139 -7.21 6.34 -18.42
CA PHE A 139 -6.75 7.30 -17.40
C PHE A 139 -6.78 8.75 -17.87
N ARG A 140 -6.45 9.03 -19.13
CA ARG A 140 -6.63 10.37 -19.71
C ARG A 140 -8.09 10.82 -19.58
N SER A 141 -9.03 9.96 -19.96
CA SER A 141 -10.46 10.21 -19.81
C SER A 141 -10.87 10.38 -18.35
N TYR A 142 -10.33 9.56 -17.44
CA TYR A 142 -10.61 9.62 -16.00
C TYR A 142 -10.26 10.98 -15.40
N PHE A 143 -9.16 11.61 -15.82
CA PHE A 143 -8.75 12.92 -15.32
C PHE A 143 -9.40 14.10 -16.04
N GLN A 144 -9.76 13.93 -17.32
CA GLN A 144 -10.23 15.02 -18.17
C GLN A 144 -11.61 15.57 -17.75
N ASN A 145 -11.77 16.89 -17.80
CA ASN A 145 -13.03 17.60 -17.56
C ASN A 145 -13.71 17.29 -16.22
N ARG A 146 -12.97 16.83 -15.21
CA ARG A 146 -13.53 16.61 -13.89
C ARG A 146 -13.94 17.93 -13.24
N ARG A 147 -15.06 17.88 -12.54
CA ARG A 147 -15.61 19.03 -11.81
C ARG A 147 -15.95 18.63 -10.38
N GLN A 148 -15.75 19.54 -9.45
CA GLN A 148 -16.16 19.42 -8.05
C GLN A 148 -17.10 20.56 -7.65
N MET A 149 -17.87 20.34 -6.60
CA MET A 149 -18.73 21.33 -5.98
C MET A 149 -18.90 20.97 -4.51
N VAL A 150 -19.13 21.96 -3.66
CA VAL A 150 -19.27 21.78 -2.21
C VAL A 150 -20.74 21.98 -1.84
N ARG A 151 -21.24 21.17 -0.90
CA ARG A 151 -22.57 21.36 -0.29
C ARG A 151 -22.42 21.47 1.23
N ILE A 152 -22.87 22.60 1.79
CA ILE A 152 -22.84 22.87 3.24
C ILE A 152 -24.26 23.29 3.66
N ASN A 153 -24.81 22.66 4.70
CA ASN A 153 -26.15 22.96 5.24
C ASN A 153 -27.25 23.00 4.17
N GLY A 154 -27.20 22.09 3.19
CA GLY A 154 -28.16 22.03 2.08
C GLY A 154 -27.92 23.03 0.96
N ILE A 155 -27.09 24.06 1.18
CA ILE A 155 -26.69 25.02 0.15
C ILE A 155 -25.59 24.39 -0.70
N THR A 156 -25.75 24.50 -2.01
CA THR A 156 -24.86 23.90 -3.01
C THR A 156 -24.10 25.00 -3.73
N GLY A 157 -22.77 24.94 -3.72
CA GLY A 157 -21.91 25.88 -4.42
C GLY A 157 -21.76 25.58 -5.91
N ASP A 158 -21.02 26.45 -6.59
CA ASP A 158 -20.76 26.33 -8.02
C ASP A 158 -19.85 25.14 -8.37
N LYS A 159 -19.99 24.66 -9.60
CA LYS A 159 -19.11 23.63 -10.16
C LYS A 159 -17.80 24.24 -10.62
N MET A 160 -16.69 23.75 -10.08
CA MET A 160 -15.32 24.14 -10.46
C MET A 160 -14.58 22.99 -11.12
N TYR A 161 -13.66 23.28 -12.03
CA TYR A 161 -12.81 22.25 -12.65
C TYR A 161 -11.72 21.77 -11.68
N ILE A 162 -11.37 20.49 -11.80
CA ILE A 162 -10.28 19.85 -11.05
C ILE A 162 -9.10 19.68 -11.99
N ASN A 163 -8.06 20.51 -11.81
CA ASN A 163 -6.86 20.50 -12.66
C ASN A 163 -5.71 19.67 -12.08
N CYS A 164 -5.77 19.31 -10.79
CA CYS A 164 -4.82 18.46 -10.10
C CYS A 164 -5.54 17.65 -9.01
N GLY A 165 -4.85 16.66 -8.46
CA GLY A 165 -5.32 15.81 -7.38
C GLY A 165 -6.14 14.61 -7.83
N VAL A 166 -6.31 13.64 -6.94
CA VAL A 166 -7.05 12.39 -7.14
C VAL A 166 -8.12 12.28 -6.06
N PRO A 167 -9.27 11.61 -6.32
CA PRO A 167 -10.33 11.54 -5.33
C PRO A 167 -9.91 10.73 -4.12
N GLN A 168 -9.92 11.35 -2.95
CA GLN A 168 -9.77 10.67 -1.67
C GLN A 168 -10.94 9.68 -1.48
N CYS A 169 -10.68 8.58 -0.76
CA CYS A 169 -11.65 7.49 -0.54
C CYS A 169 -12.12 6.75 -1.81
N SER A 170 -11.49 7.00 -2.97
CA SER A 170 -11.69 6.16 -4.15
C SER A 170 -10.72 4.97 -4.14
N VAL A 171 -11.09 3.88 -4.80
CA VAL A 171 -10.21 2.69 -4.92
C VAL A 171 -8.90 3.03 -5.65
N LEU A 172 -8.95 3.94 -6.63
CA LEU A 172 -7.77 4.32 -7.42
C LEU A 172 -6.95 5.45 -6.78
N GLY A 173 -7.53 6.28 -5.93
CA GLY A 173 -6.87 7.44 -5.33
C GLY A 173 -5.51 7.09 -4.69
N PRO A 174 -5.45 6.12 -3.76
CA PRO A 174 -4.19 5.71 -3.14
C PRO A 174 -3.15 5.21 -4.14
N ILE A 175 -3.56 4.41 -5.12
CA ILE A 175 -2.66 3.86 -6.16
C ILE A 175 -2.07 5.00 -7.00
N LEU A 176 -2.89 5.95 -7.42
CA LEU A 176 -2.46 7.09 -8.23
C LEU A 176 -1.55 8.04 -7.44
N CYS A 177 -1.81 8.20 -6.15
CA CYS A 177 -0.93 8.95 -5.24
C CYS A 177 0.45 8.28 -5.14
N ILE A 178 0.50 6.97 -4.86
CA ILE A 178 1.75 6.20 -4.78
C ILE A 178 2.54 6.25 -6.09
N LEU A 179 1.86 6.10 -7.24
CA LEU A 179 2.51 6.21 -8.55
C LEU A 179 3.17 7.60 -8.71
N SER A 180 2.50 8.67 -8.28
CA SER A 180 3.08 10.02 -8.34
C SER A 180 4.32 10.17 -7.46
N ILE A 181 4.29 9.60 -6.24
CA ILE A 181 5.43 9.60 -5.30
C ILE A 181 6.62 8.80 -5.85
N ASN A 182 6.40 7.77 -6.67
CA ASN A 182 7.50 6.98 -7.23
C ASN A 182 8.46 7.81 -8.12
N SER A 183 8.00 8.95 -8.64
CA SER A 183 8.90 9.91 -9.31
C SER A 183 9.97 10.46 -8.36
N ILE A 184 9.65 10.64 -7.07
CA ILE A 184 10.57 11.06 -6.01
C ILE A 184 11.55 9.92 -5.69
N CYS A 185 11.08 8.67 -5.64
CA CYS A 185 11.94 7.50 -5.40
C CYS A 185 12.96 7.28 -6.52
N SER A 186 12.72 7.84 -7.71
CA SER A 186 13.60 7.74 -8.87
C SER A 186 14.61 8.89 -8.97
N LEU A 187 14.67 9.77 -7.96
CA LEU A 187 15.66 10.84 -7.92
C LEU A 187 17.07 10.25 -7.77
N ASP A 188 17.97 10.66 -8.66
CA ASP A 188 19.38 10.28 -8.60
C ASP A 188 20.09 11.15 -7.55
N ILE A 189 20.14 10.64 -6.33
CA ILE A 189 20.83 11.27 -5.19
C ILE A 189 21.80 10.26 -4.57
N GLU A 190 22.89 10.77 -3.99
CA GLU A 190 23.91 9.94 -3.32
C GLU A 190 23.41 9.27 -2.03
N GLY A 191 22.25 9.71 -1.53
CA GLY A 191 21.62 9.22 -0.31
C GLY A 191 20.64 8.05 -0.51
N LEU A 192 20.13 7.54 0.61
CA LEU A 192 19.03 6.58 0.62
C LEU A 192 17.69 7.33 0.72
N ILE A 193 16.77 7.03 -0.21
CA ILE A 193 15.38 7.49 -0.14
C ILE A 193 14.53 6.42 0.54
N VAL A 194 13.81 6.80 1.59
CA VAL A 194 12.82 5.95 2.25
C VAL A 194 11.48 6.67 2.19
N THR A 195 10.50 6.07 1.52
CA THR A 195 9.14 6.61 1.43
C THR A 195 8.12 5.65 2.03
N TYR A 196 7.11 6.19 2.70
CA TYR A 196 5.90 5.45 3.04
C TYR A 196 4.68 6.34 2.80
N ALA A 197 3.84 5.98 1.82
CA ALA A 197 2.85 6.92 1.28
C ALA A 197 3.54 8.26 0.94
N ASP A 198 3.00 9.38 1.40
CA ASP A 198 3.52 10.72 1.19
C ASP A 198 4.71 11.10 2.11
N ASP A 199 4.91 10.39 3.22
CA ASP A 199 6.04 10.61 4.12
C ASP A 199 7.35 10.18 3.43
N THR A 200 8.26 11.13 3.22
CA THR A 200 9.54 10.89 2.55
C THR A 200 10.71 11.28 3.45
N CYS A 201 11.68 10.38 3.59
CA CYS A 201 12.91 10.59 4.33
C CYS A 201 14.11 10.39 3.40
N LEU A 202 14.94 11.42 3.26
CA LEU A 202 16.20 11.37 2.53
C LEU A 202 17.34 11.23 3.53
N LEU A 203 18.17 10.22 3.37
CA LEU A 203 19.22 9.86 4.31
C LEU A 203 20.59 9.98 3.65
N PHE A 204 21.49 10.73 4.28
CA PHE A 204 22.83 10.98 3.79
C PHE A 204 23.86 10.65 4.88
N SER A 205 25.08 10.31 4.46
CA SER A 205 26.20 10.10 5.39
C SER A 205 27.47 10.74 4.86
N GLY A 206 28.29 11.30 5.75
CA GLY A 206 29.55 11.94 5.38
C GLY A 206 30.53 12.01 6.55
N ASP A 207 31.78 12.35 6.28
CA ASP A 207 32.84 12.35 7.31
C ASP A 207 32.81 13.62 8.18
N SER A 208 32.20 14.70 7.70
CA SER A 208 32.13 16.00 8.36
C SER A 208 30.77 16.69 8.18
N TRP A 209 30.48 17.68 9.02
CA TRP A 209 29.29 18.55 8.87
C TRP A 209 29.54 19.76 7.96
N ASN A 210 30.78 19.97 7.53
CA ASN A 210 31.15 21.04 6.60
C ASN A 210 30.96 20.53 5.17
N GLU A 211 30.44 21.42 4.31
CA GLU A 211 30.35 21.22 2.85
C GLU A 211 31.73 21.00 2.20
#